data_AF-A0A6P0U7Z0-F1
#
_entry.id   AF-A0A6P0U7Z0-F1
#
_cell.length_a   1.000
_cell.length_b   1.000
_cell.length_c   1.000
_cell.angle_alpha   90.00
_cell.angle_beta   90.00
_cell.angle_gamma   90.00
#
_symmetry.space_group_name_H-M   'P 1'
#
loop_
_entity.id
_entity.type
_entity.pdbx_description
1 polymer ?
#
loop_
_entity_poly.entity_id
_entity_poly.type
_entity_poly.pdbx_seq_one_letter_code
_entity_poly.pdbx_strand_id
1 'polypeptide(L)' 'PLSSETLKQVIQKKRDQMVLAIDPDEWELLRKVVQSKKVTGDDGYKILIRSMFVYEYRDAEGSWFDINPILEGAEELKL' A
#
# COMPACT_ATOMS: atom_id res chain seq x y z
N PRO A 1 19.47 20.50 -0.98
CA PRO A 1 18.35 19.96 -1.77
C PRO A 1 18.57 18.47 -2.08
N LEU A 2 17.51 17.65 -2.02
CA LEU A 2 17.59 16.24 -2.46
C LEU A 2 17.62 16.20 -3.99
N SER A 3 18.55 15.43 -4.57
CA SER A 3 18.56 15.21 -6.01
C SER A 3 17.41 14.29 -6.42
N SER A 4 16.93 14.40 -7.66
CA SER A 4 15.92 13.49 -8.21
C SER A 4 16.39 12.03 -8.16
N GLU A 5 17.68 11.78 -8.42
CA GLU A 5 18.27 10.44 -8.37
C GLU A 5 18.26 9.86 -6.95
N THR A 6 18.70 10.65 -5.97
CA THR A 6 18.66 10.26 -4.54
C THR A 6 17.22 9.97 -4.09
N LEU A 7 16.26 10.79 -4.52
CA LEU A 7 14.85 10.58 -4.18
C LEU A 7 14.34 9.24 -4.75
N LYS A 8 14.64 8.93 -6.02
CA LYS A 8 14.25 7.65 -6.65
C LYS A 8 14.85 6.45 -5.92
N GLN A 9 16.14 6.52 -5.57
CA GLN A 9 16.83 5.45 -4.84
C GLN A 9 16.19 5.20 -3.46
N VAL A 10 15.83 6.26 -2.74
CA VAL A 10 15.17 6.13 -1.43
C VAL A 10 13.77 5.53 -1.56
N ILE A 11 12.98 5.96 -2.55
CA ILE A 11 11.64 5.41 -2.81
C ILE A 11 11.75 3.92 -3.16
N GLN A 12 12.66 3.55 -4.06
CA GLN A 12 12.87 2.15 -4.46
C GLN A 12 13.28 1.30 -3.26
N LYS A 13 14.29 1.73 -2.50
CA LYS A 13 14.73 1.02 -1.30
C LYS A 13 13.59 0.81 -0.30
N LYS A 14 12.73 1.82 -0.12
CA LYS A 14 11.59 1.72 0.79
C LYS A 14 10.52 0.75 0.26
N ARG A 15 10.27 0.74 -1.06
CA ARG A 15 9.40 -0.26 -1.70
C ARG A 15 9.92 -1.66 -1.46
N ASP A 16 11.19 -1.93 -1.76
CA ASP A 16 11.79 -3.26 -1.62
C ASP A 16 11.66 -3.77 -0.17
N GLN A 17 11.92 -2.89 0.81
CA GLN A 17 11.74 -3.20 2.22
C GLN A 17 10.29 -3.52 2.61
N MET A 18 9.31 -2.80 2.05
CA MET A 18 7.91 -3.05 2.34
C MET A 18 7.43 -4.33 1.68
N VAL A 19 7.78 -4.59 0.43
CA VAL A 19 7.46 -5.83 -0.30
C VAL A 19 7.93 -7.06 0.47
N LEU A 20 9.15 -7.04 0.99
CA LEU A 20 9.71 -8.13 1.80
C LEU A 20 8.98 -8.36 3.14
N ALA A 21 8.25 -7.37 3.64
CA ALA A 21 7.56 -7.43 4.92
C ALA A 21 6.09 -7.90 4.80
N ILE A 22 5.55 -7.99 3.58
CA ILE A 22 4.16 -8.37 3.32
C ILE A 22 4.08 -9.89 3.14
N ASP A 23 3.23 -10.54 3.92
CA ASP A 23 2.98 -11.98 3.79
C ASP A 23 1.95 -12.30 2.68
N PRO A 24 1.84 -13.58 2.25
CA PRO A 24 0.92 -13.94 1.17
C PRO A 24 -0.55 -13.60 1.43
N ASP A 25 -1.03 -13.72 2.67
CA ASP A 25 -2.42 -13.43 3.01
C ASP A 25 -2.67 -11.91 2.99
N GLU A 26 -1.70 -11.12 3.45
CA GLU A 26 -1.72 -9.66 3.33
C GLU A 26 -1.72 -9.21 1.87
N TRP A 27 -0.98 -9.87 0.97
CA TRP A 27 -1.03 -9.59 -0.46
C TRP A 27 -2.43 -9.83 -1.05
N GLU A 28 -3.12 -10.91 -0.65
CA GLU A 28 -4.51 -11.14 -1.06
C GLU A 28 -5.44 -10.04 -0.57
N LEU A 29 -5.26 -9.56 0.67
CA LEU A 29 -6.02 -8.45 1.19
C LEU A 29 -5.74 -7.16 0.41
N LEU A 30 -4.47 -6.86 0.10
CA LEU A 30 -4.10 -5.68 -0.70
C LEU A 30 -4.74 -5.69 -2.08
N ARG A 31 -4.77 -6.84 -2.78
CA ARG A 31 -5.46 -6.94 -4.07
C ARG A 31 -6.96 -6.65 -3.96
N LYS A 32 -7.61 -7.12 -2.89
CA LYS A 32 -9.03 -6.79 -2.62
C LYS A 32 -9.23 -5.30 -2.36
N VAL A 33 -8.32 -4.64 -1.66
CA VAL A 33 -8.37 -3.19 -1.44
C VAL A 33 -8.21 -2.43 -2.75
N VAL A 34 -7.25 -2.81 -3.60
CA VAL A 34 -7.06 -2.18 -4.93
C VAL A 34 -8.35 -2.25 -5.77
N GLN A 35 -9.05 -3.38 -5.75
CA GLN A 35 -10.26 -3.59 -6.54
C GLN A 35 -11.49 -2.91 -5.94
N SER A 36 -11.68 -2.97 -4.62
CA SER A 36 -12.91 -2.52 -3.97
C SER A 36 -12.84 -1.10 -3.39
N LYS A 37 -11.63 -0.56 -3.24
CA LYS A 37 -11.30 0.67 -2.51
C LYS A 37 -11.83 0.68 -1.08
N LYS A 38 -12.02 -0.51 -0.51
CA LYS A 38 -12.57 -0.75 0.82
C LYS A 38 -11.69 -1.74 1.55
N VAL A 39 -11.64 -1.59 2.86
CA VAL A 39 -11.09 -2.57 3.76
C VAL A 39 -12.27 -3.17 4.52
N THR A 40 -12.43 -4.49 4.48
CA THR A 40 -13.59 -5.19 5.08
C THR A 40 -13.11 -6.15 6.16
N GLY A 41 -13.82 -6.19 7.29
CA GLY A 41 -13.49 -6.99 8.47
C GLY A 41 -12.51 -6.31 9.43
N ASP A 42 -12.75 -6.43 10.75
CA ASP A 42 -11.98 -5.75 11.80
C ASP A 42 -10.50 -6.19 11.86
N ASP A 43 -10.21 -7.45 11.53
CA ASP A 43 -8.86 -8.02 11.68
C ASP A 43 -7.95 -7.65 10.51
N GLY A 44 -8.41 -7.81 9.26
CA GLY A 44 -7.69 -7.36 8.07
C GLY A 44 -7.47 -5.84 8.05
N TYR A 45 -8.43 -5.08 8.61
CA TYR A 45 -8.34 -3.64 8.80
C TYR A 45 -7.20 -3.24 9.75
N LYS A 46 -7.11 -3.89 10.91
CA LYS A 46 -6.06 -3.57 11.90
C LYS A 46 -4.68 -3.93 11.38
N ILE A 47 -4.54 -5.04 10.66
CA ILE A 47 -3.24 -5.50 10.15
C ILE A 47 -2.71 -4.52 9.11
N LEU A 48 -3.46 -4.25 8.05
CA LEU A 48 -2.97 -3.45 6.92
C LEU A 48 -2.71 -1.97 7.29
N ILE A 49 -3.52 -1.39 8.17
CA ILE A 49 -3.33 0.00 8.63
C ILE A 49 -2.12 0.12 9.56
N ARG A 50 -1.93 -0.82 10.48
CA ARG A 50 -0.77 -0.77 11.41
C ARG A 50 0.55 -0.95 10.68
N SER A 51 0.56 -1.76 9.61
CA SER A 51 1.73 -1.96 8.76
C SER A 51 1.97 -0.81 7.76
N MET A 52 1.04 0.16 7.67
CA MET A 52 1.05 1.26 6.70
C MET A 52 1.09 0.79 5.23
N PHE A 53 0.48 -0.37 4.95
CA PHE A 53 0.37 -0.88 3.57
C PHE A 53 -0.83 -0.28 2.83
N VAL A 54 -1.81 0.24 3.57
CA VAL A 54 -2.95 0.98 3.05
C VAL A 54 -3.13 2.29 3.80
N TYR A 55 -3.70 3.27 3.12
CA TYR A 55 -4.15 4.52 3.73
C TYR A 55 -5.61 4.77 3.43
N GLU A 56 -6.25 5.52 4.32
CA GLU A 56 -7.52 6.16 4.05
C GLU A 56 -7.26 7.51 3.36
N TYR A 57 -7.73 7.64 2.14
CA TYR A 57 -7.74 8.88 1.38
C TYR A 57 -9.09 9.55 1.57
N ARG A 58 -9.10 10.88 1.58
CA ARG A 58 -10.29 11.67 1.81
C ARG A 58 -10.33 12.88 0.89
N ASP A 59 -11.51 13.17 0.38
CA ASP A 59 -11.82 14.39 -0.35
C ASP A 59 -13.21 14.93 0.05
N ALA A 60 -13.75 15.85 -0.76
CA ALA A 60 -15.06 16.44 -0.50
C ALA A 60 -16.23 15.46 -0.71
N GLU A 61 -16.04 14.37 -1.47
CA GLU A 61 -17.07 13.39 -1.81
C GLU A 61 -17.06 12.18 -0.86
N GLY A 62 -15.96 11.97 -0.13
CA GLY A 62 -15.91 11.01 0.96
C GLY A 62 -14.52 10.48 1.26
N SER A 63 -14.46 9.22 1.66
CA SER A 63 -13.23 8.51 2.00
C SER A 63 -13.17 7.15 1.35
N TRP A 64 -11.99 6.73 0.92
CA TRP A 64 -11.74 5.40 0.41
C TRP A 64 -10.38 4.89 0.87
N PHE A 65 -10.19 3.58 0.82
CA PHE A 65 -8.89 2.98 1.09
C PHE A 65 -8.16 2.69 -0.20
N ASP A 66 -6.87 2.97 -0.20
CA ASP A 66 -5.97 2.54 -1.27
C ASP A 66 -4.64 2.09 -0.69
N ILE A 67 -3.85 1.43 -1.53
CA ILE A 67 -2.49 1.03 -1.15
C ILE A 67 -1.62 2.26 -0.85
N ASN A 68 -0.61 2.05 -0.03
CA ASN A 68 0.46 3.03 0.14
C ASN A 68 1.15 3.24 -1.22
N PRO A 69 1.32 4.48 -1.71
CA PRO A 69 1.87 4.75 -3.04
C PRO A 69 3.27 4.19 -3.28
N ILE A 70 4.02 3.93 -2.20
CA ILE A 70 5.33 3.27 -2.30
C ILE A 70 5.19 1.86 -2.92
N LEU A 71 4.08 1.17 -2.67
CA LEU A 71 3.77 -0.15 -3.21
C LEU A 71 3.22 -0.10 -4.64
N GLU A 72 2.91 1.09 -5.20
CA GLU A 72 2.48 1.19 -6.59
C GLU A 72 3.58 0.65 -7.52
N GLY A 73 3.18 -0.30 -8.37
CA GLY A 73 4.07 -0.98 -9.30
C GLY A 73 4.80 -2.21 -8.72
N ALA A 74 4.51 -2.62 -7.48
CA ALA A 74 4.92 -3.94 -7.00
C ALA A 74 4.39 -5.05 -7.94
N GLU A 75 5.22 -6.05 -8.23
CA GLU A 75 4.88 -7.13 -9.18
C GLU A 75 3.68 -7.95 -8.70
N GLU A 76 3.56 -8.12 -7.38
CA GLU A 76 2.51 -8.87 -6.70
C GLU A 76 1.11 -8.27 -6.88
N LEU A 77 1.03 -6.99 -7.28
CA LEU A 77 -0.21 -6.26 -7.55
C LEU A 77 -0.57 -6.19 -9.04
N LYS A 78 0.30 -6.68 -9.93
CA LYS A 78 -0.01 -6.77 -11.35
C LYS A 78 -0.97 -7.93 -11.58
N LEU A 79 -2.04 -7.67 -12.34
CA LEU A 79 -3.05 -8.65 -12.74
C LEU A 79 -2.52 -9.58 -13.83
#